data_AF-A0A5P2G4Q4-F1
#
_entry.id   AF-A0A5P2G4Q4-F1
#
_cell.length_a   1.000
_cell.length_b   1.000
_cell.length_c   1.000
_cell.angle_alpha   90.00
_cell.angle_beta   90.00
_cell.angle_gamma   90.00
#
_symmetry.space_group_name_H-M   'P 1'
#
loop_
_entity.id
_entity.type
_entity.pdbx_description
1 polymer ?
#
loop_
_entity_poly.entity_id
_entity_poly.type
_entity_poly.pdbx_seq_one_letter_code
_entity_poly.pdbx_strand_id
1 'polypeptide(L)'
;MDKYIGALIERIAKSKELNSRTLGLLINKTKPGTADIFKRTVIDTDLLIELSDKLDYDFFSFFYKNPIMDRFKKQEEKVWLDKLALLKNEISRLKELQDQMQDHINTQKTYILDLKKRK
;
A
#
# COMPACT_ATOMS: atom_id res chain seq x y z
N MET A 1 -21.34 9.73 9.89
CA MET A 1 -19.99 9.30 10.34
C MET A 1 -20.18 8.25 11.42
N ASP A 2 -19.43 7.16 11.37
CA ASP A 2 -19.49 6.14 12.42
C ASP A 2 -18.88 6.73 13.69
N LYS A 3 -19.63 6.68 14.80
CA LYS A 3 -19.25 7.33 16.05
C LYS A 3 -18.17 6.54 16.81
N TYR A 4 -18.00 5.26 16.48
CA TYR A 4 -17.21 4.28 17.21
C TYR A 4 -16.52 3.29 16.26
N ILE A 5 -15.39 2.72 16.68
CA ILE A 5 -14.58 1.80 15.88
C ILE A 5 -15.34 0.50 15.52
N GLY A 6 -16.15 -0.04 16.44
CA GLY A 6 -16.96 -1.24 16.19
C GLY A 6 -17.96 -1.06 15.05
N ALA A 7 -18.60 0.10 14.96
CA ALA A 7 -19.55 0.42 13.89
C ALA A 7 -18.84 0.56 12.53
N LEU A 8 -17.62 1.10 12.52
CA LEU A 8 -16.78 1.14 11.32
C LEU A 8 -16.42 -0.27 10.85
N ILE A 9 -16.01 -1.15 11.77
CA ILE A 9 -15.70 -2.56 11.46
C ILE A 9 -16.93 -3.26 10.87
N GLU A 10 -18.10 -3.08 11.48
CA GLU A 10 -19.34 -3.67 10.97
C GLU A 10 -19.66 -3.21 9.55
N ARG A 11 -19.50 -1.90 9.29
CA ARG A 11 -19.76 -1.32 7.97
C ARG A 11 -18.80 -1.88 6.91
N ILE A 12 -17.50 -1.96 7.23
CA ILE A 12 -16.50 -2.53 6.31
C ILE A 12 -16.75 -4.02 6.08
N ALA A 13 -17.03 -4.79 7.13
CA ALA A 13 -17.38 -6.21 6.99
C ALA A 13 -18.60 -6.41 6.09
N LYS A 14 -19.65 -5.61 6.29
CA LYS A 14 -20.86 -5.65 5.43
C LYS A 14 -20.56 -5.25 3.98
N SER A 15 -19.68 -4.29 3.75
CA SER A 15 -19.26 -3.91 2.39
C SER A 15 -18.51 -5.03 1.65
N LYS A 16 -17.98 -6.01 2.40
CA LYS A 16 -17.33 -7.22 1.89
C LYS A 16 -18.24 -8.45 1.97
N GLU A 17 -19.55 -8.25 2.14
CA GLU A 17 -20.56 -9.32 2.24
C GLU A 17 -20.35 -10.30 3.42
N LEU A 18 -19.59 -9.88 4.43
CA LEU A 18 -19.33 -10.66 5.63
C LEU A 18 -20.35 -10.33 6.72
N ASN A 19 -21.10 -11.34 7.15
CA ASN A 19 -21.95 -11.24 8.34
C ASN A 19 -21.16 -11.63 9.61
N SER A 20 -21.73 -11.40 10.80
CA SER A 20 -21.06 -11.68 12.09
C SER A 20 -20.59 -13.13 12.26
N ARG A 21 -21.26 -14.10 11.61
CA ARG A 21 -20.83 -15.50 11.65
C ARG A 21 -19.60 -15.70 10.78
N THR A 22 -19.63 -15.23 9.54
CA THR A 22 -18.52 -15.39 8.59
C THR A 22 -17.29 -14.62 9.04
N LEU A 23 -17.45 -13.38 9.53
CA LEU A 23 -16.35 -12.63 10.12
C LEU A 23 -15.79 -13.34 11.34
N GLY A 24 -16.65 -13.83 12.25
CA GLY A 24 -16.21 -14.58 13.42
C GLY A 24 -15.32 -15.78 13.06
N LEU A 25 -15.64 -16.51 12.00
CA LEU A 25 -14.79 -17.60 11.51
C LEU A 25 -13.41 -17.11 11.06
N LEU A 26 -13.32 -15.92 10.44
CA LEU A 26 -12.05 -15.36 9.95
C LEU A 26 -11.10 -14.91 11.08
N ILE A 27 -11.67 -14.44 12.19
CA ILE A 27 -10.90 -13.94 13.37
C ILE A 27 -10.96 -14.91 14.56
N ASN A 28 -11.33 -16.17 14.30
CA ASN A 28 -11.47 -17.21 15.32
C ASN A 28 -12.31 -16.79 16.56
N LYS A 29 -13.44 -16.11 16.31
CA LYS A 29 -14.44 -15.71 17.32
C LYS A 29 -15.79 -16.34 17.05
N THR A 30 -16.57 -16.50 18.11
CA THR A 30 -17.96 -16.95 18.00
C THR A 30 -18.84 -15.86 17.38
N LYS A 31 -19.99 -16.24 16.80
CA LYS A 31 -20.97 -15.28 16.27
C LYS A 31 -21.41 -14.24 17.33
N PRO A 32 -21.74 -14.61 18.59
CA PRO A 32 -22.03 -13.63 19.63
C PRO A 32 -20.84 -12.71 19.95
N GLY A 33 -19.62 -13.27 20.04
CA GLY A 33 -18.41 -12.48 20.29
C GLY A 33 -18.12 -11.47 19.19
N THR A 34 -18.41 -11.82 17.93
CA THR A 34 -18.25 -10.92 16.79
C THR A 34 -19.32 -9.83 16.76
N ALA A 35 -20.57 -10.16 17.12
CA ALA A 35 -21.63 -9.17 17.25
C ALA A 35 -21.38 -8.19 18.41
N ASP A 36 -20.67 -8.61 19.45
CA ASP A 36 -20.22 -7.74 20.53
C ASP A 36 -19.18 -6.72 20.03
N ILE A 37 -18.21 -7.15 19.20
CA ILE A 37 -17.20 -6.27 18.60
C ILE A 37 -17.83 -5.06 17.90
N PHE A 38 -18.93 -5.27 17.15
CA PHE A 38 -19.60 -4.19 16.41
C PHE A 38 -20.18 -3.08 17.31
N LYS A 39 -20.41 -3.38 18.59
CA LYS A 39 -20.95 -2.42 19.56
C LYS A 39 -19.85 -1.66 20.31
N ARG A 40 -18.58 -2.05 20.15
CA ARG A 40 -17.49 -1.51 20.95
C ARG A 40 -17.10 -0.10 20.53
N THR A 41 -16.89 0.75 21.54
CA THR A 41 -16.36 2.11 21.38
C THR A 41 -14.84 2.13 21.27
N VAL A 42 -14.19 1.19 21.95
CA VAL A 42 -12.75 0.96 21.99
C VAL A 42 -12.45 -0.50 21.69
N ILE A 43 -11.29 -0.76 21.12
CA ILE A 43 -10.85 -2.10 20.75
C ILE A 43 -9.37 -2.22 21.04
N ASP A 44 -8.94 -3.40 21.46
CA ASP A 44 -7.53 -3.69 21.66
C ASP A 44 -6.80 -3.67 20.30
N THR A 45 -5.53 -3.29 20.35
CA THR A 45 -4.71 -3.11 19.15
C THR A 45 -4.48 -4.42 18.41
N ASP A 46 -4.32 -5.53 19.12
CA ASP A 46 -4.08 -6.85 18.52
C ASP A 46 -5.28 -7.31 17.68
N LEU A 47 -6.50 -7.21 18.24
CA LEU A 47 -7.73 -7.49 17.50
C LEU A 47 -7.93 -6.52 16.32
N LEU A 48 -7.53 -5.25 16.48
CA LEU A 48 -7.62 -4.29 15.38
C LEU A 48 -6.67 -4.64 14.23
N ILE A 49 -5.46 -5.10 14.54
CA ILE A 49 -4.48 -5.60 13.55
C ILE A 49 -5.06 -6.82 12.83
N GLU A 50 -5.58 -7.79 13.58
CA GLU A 50 -6.18 -9.00 13.00
C GLU A 50 -7.36 -8.65 12.08
N LEU A 51 -8.24 -7.76 12.51
CA LEU A 51 -9.35 -7.27 11.69
C LEU A 51 -8.87 -6.52 10.46
N SER A 52 -7.84 -5.69 10.59
CA SER A 52 -7.25 -4.96 9.46
C SER A 52 -6.68 -5.90 8.41
N ASP A 53 -5.99 -6.96 8.83
CA ASP A 53 -5.48 -8.01 7.95
C ASP A 53 -6.62 -8.77 7.25
N LYS A 54 -7.55 -9.33 8.03
CA LYS A 54 -8.64 -10.17 7.50
C LYS A 54 -9.65 -9.42 6.65
N LEU A 55 -9.85 -8.14 6.92
CA LEU A 55 -10.74 -7.29 6.15
C LEU A 55 -10.01 -6.44 5.12
N ASP A 56 -8.69 -6.56 4.98
CA ASP A 56 -7.86 -5.77 4.05
C ASP A 56 -8.29 -4.29 4.07
N TYR A 57 -8.22 -3.69 5.26
CA TYR A 57 -8.65 -2.32 5.52
C TYR A 57 -7.88 -1.70 6.69
N ASP A 58 -7.38 -0.48 6.50
CA ASP A 58 -6.71 0.29 7.55
C ASP A 58 -7.72 0.89 8.53
N PHE A 59 -8.03 0.16 9.62
CA PHE A 59 -8.88 0.67 10.69
C PHE A 59 -8.17 1.70 11.59
N PHE A 60 -6.83 1.74 11.57
CA PHE A 60 -6.07 2.75 12.29
C PHE A 60 -6.29 4.16 11.72
N SER A 61 -6.70 4.24 10.45
CA SER A 61 -7.16 5.49 9.82
C SER A 61 -8.22 6.25 10.59
N PHE A 62 -9.05 5.54 11.37
CA PHE A 62 -10.03 6.16 12.25
C PHE A 62 -9.37 7.07 13.32
N PHE A 63 -8.18 6.70 13.78
CA PHE A 63 -7.43 7.41 14.82
C PHE A 63 -6.46 8.46 14.29
N TYR A 64 -6.13 8.44 12.99
CA TYR A 64 -5.24 9.43 12.37
C TYR A 64 -5.82 10.85 12.32
N LYS A 65 -7.09 11.05 12.70
CA LYS A 65 -7.63 12.40 12.96
C LYS A 65 -6.98 13.08 14.17
N ASN A 66 -6.27 12.32 15.01
CA ASN A 66 -5.45 12.88 16.07
C ASN A 66 -4.19 13.53 15.47
N PRO A 67 -3.90 14.82 15.75
CA PRO A 67 -2.73 15.53 15.20
C PRO A 67 -1.39 14.84 15.46
N ILE A 68 -1.25 14.13 16.58
CA ILE A 68 -0.03 13.39 16.92
C ILE A 68 0.15 12.21 15.97
N MET A 69 -0.91 11.43 15.77
CA MET A 69 -0.88 10.26 14.87
C MET A 69 -0.74 10.66 13.41
N ASP A 70 -1.41 11.74 12.99
CA ASP A 70 -1.26 12.34 11.66
C ASP A 70 0.19 12.73 11.38
N ARG A 71 0.86 13.36 12.36
CA ARG A 71 2.27 13.73 12.25
C ARG A 71 3.18 12.50 12.04
N PHE A 72 2.99 11.44 12.81
CA PHE A 72 3.78 10.22 12.66
C PHE A 72 3.57 9.58 11.29
N LYS A 73 2.32 9.47 10.82
CA LYS A 73 1.99 8.95 9.49
C LYS A 73 2.63 9.78 8.38
N LYS A 74 2.53 11.11 8.44
CA LYS A 74 3.13 12.01 7.45
C LYS A 74 4.65 11.91 7.43
N GLN A 75 5.29 11.69 8.58
CA GLN A 75 6.73 11.52 8.64
C GLN A 75 7.17 10.21 7.96
N GLU A 76 6.46 9.11 8.19
CA GLU A 76 6.70 7.85 7.51
C GLU A 76 6.47 7.98 6.00
N GLU A 77 5.34 8.58 5.60
CA GLU A 77 5.00 8.83 4.20
C GLU A 77 6.08 9.66 3.49
N LYS A 78 6.63 10.69 4.16
CA LYS A 78 7.73 11.49 3.62
C LYS A 78 8.95 10.65 3.29
N VAL A 79 9.34 9.72 4.17
CA VAL A 79 10.50 8.83 3.92
C VAL A 79 10.28 8.00 2.65
N TRP A 80 9.06 7.52 2.43
CA TRP A 80 8.71 6.76 1.24
C TRP A 80 8.67 7.63 -0.02
N LEU A 81 8.15 8.85 0.08
CA LEU A 81 8.16 9.83 -1.02
C LEU A 81 9.58 10.20 -1.44
N ASP A 82 10.48 10.40 -0.48
CA ASP A 82 11.89 10.70 -0.76
C ASP A 82 12.56 9.52 -1.48
N LYS A 83 12.34 8.28 -1.03
CA LYS A 83 12.82 7.07 -1.72
C LYS A 83 12.26 6.95 -3.14
N LEU A 84 10.98 7.24 -3.31
CA LEU A 84 10.31 7.18 -4.62
C LEU A 84 10.87 8.23 -5.58
N ALA A 85 11.19 9.43 -5.10
CA ALA A 85 11.84 10.46 -5.88
C ALA A 85 13.25 10.02 -6.33
N LEU A 86 14.04 9.45 -5.42
CA LEU A 86 15.37 8.92 -5.75
C LEU A 86 15.31 7.81 -6.81
N LEU A 87 14.42 6.84 -6.65
CA LEU A 87 14.25 5.75 -7.60
C LEU A 87 13.78 6.24 -8.97
N LYS A 88 12.87 7.23 -9.01
CA LYS A 88 12.44 7.85 -10.26
C LYS A 88 13.60 8.53 -10.99
N ASN A 89 14.44 9.26 -10.27
CA ASN A 89 15.62 9.89 -10.85
C ASN A 89 16.61 8.86 -11.41
N GLU A 90 16.85 7.77 -10.68
CA GLU A 90 17.75 6.70 -11.15
C GLU A 90 17.19 6.02 -12.41
N ILE A 91 15.89 5.75 -12.46
CA ILE A 91 15.24 5.20 -13.66
C ILE A 91 15.42 6.14 -14.86
N SER A 92 15.22 7.44 -14.67
CA SER A 92 15.43 8.43 -15.75
C SER A 92 16.87 8.42 -16.25
N ARG A 93 17.84 8.43 -15.33
CA ARG A 93 19.27 8.36 -15.67
C ARG A 93 19.63 7.08 -16.42
N LEU A 94 19.12 5.93 -15.99
CA LEU A 94 19.39 4.66 -16.65
C LEU A 94 18.80 4.60 -18.06
N LYS A 95 17.63 5.21 -18.28
CA LYS A 95 17.04 5.33 -19.62
C LYS A 95 17.91 6.19 -20.54
N GLU A 96 18.36 7.35 -20.08
CA GLU A 96 19.26 8.21 -20.85
C GLU A 96 20.57 7.48 -21.23
N LEU A 97 21.14 6.73 -20.29
CA LEU A 97 22.33 5.92 -20.56
C LEU A 97 22.05 4.83 -21.61
N GLN A 98 20.90 4.17 -21.52
CA GLN A 98 20.50 3.15 -22.48
C GLN A 98 20.36 3.73 -23.89
N ASP A 99 19.76 4.91 -24.02
CA ASP A 99 19.62 5.60 -25.30
C ASP A 99 20.99 5.96 -25.89
N GLN A 100 21.90 6.52 -25.09
CA GLN A 100 23.28 6.82 -25.50
C GLN A 100 24.03 5.56 -25.97
N MET A 101 23.87 4.45 -25.25
CA MET A 101 24.48 3.17 -25.65
C MET A 101 23.90 2.66 -26.97
N GLN A 102 22.59 2.80 -27.18
CA GLN A 102 21.94 2.37 -28.41
C GLN A 102 22.41 3.19 -29.62
N ASP A 103 22.58 4.51 -29.46
CA ASP A 103 23.14 5.39 -30.48
C ASP A 103 24.59 5.04 -30.82
N HIS A 104 25.39 4.74 -29.80
CA HIS A 104 26.77 4.28 -29.99
C HIS A 104 26.82 2.96 -30.77
N ILE A 105 25.97 1.98 -30.43
CA ILE A 105 25.84 0.72 -31.16
C ILE A 105 25.46 0.98 -32.63
N ASN A 106 24.51 1.88 -32.88
CA ASN A 106 24.06 2.20 -34.23
C ASN A 106 25.19 2.83 -35.06
N THR A 107 25.94 3.75 -34.46
CA THR A 107 27.11 4.39 -35.11
C THR A 107 28.19 3.36 -35.43
N GLN A 108 28.51 2.47 -34.48
CA GLN A 108 29.47 1.39 -34.69
C GLN A 108 29.04 0.45 -35.83
N LYS A 109 27.75 0.09 -35.91
CA LYS A 109 27.21 -0.72 -37.00
C LYS A 109 27.42 -0.05 -38.36
N THR A 110 27.13 1.24 -38.46
CA THR A 110 27.33 2.01 -39.70
C THR A 110 28.80 2.02 -40.11
N TYR A 111 29.72 2.30 -39.18
CA TYR A 111 31.15 2.30 -39.46
C TYR A 111 31.66 0.93 -39.96
N ILE A 112 31.21 -0.16 -39.34
CA ILE A 112 31.56 -1.53 -39.77
C ILE A 112 31.06 -1.80 -41.19
N LEU A 113 29.85 -1.36 -41.55
CA LEU A 113 29.31 -1.52 -42.90
C LEU A 113 30.15 -0.76 -43.93
N ASP A 114 30.56 0.47 -43.62
CA ASP A 114 31.37 1.28 -44.52
C ASP A 114 32.78 0.71 -44.70
N LEU A 115 33.40 0.17 -43.65
CA LEU A 115 34.67 -0.54 -43.74
C LEU A 115 34.57 -1.81 -44.59
N LYS A 116 33.46 -2.55 -44.49
CA LYS A 116 33.23 -3.75 -45.31
C LYS A 116 33.09 -3.43 -46.79
N LYS A 117 32.50 -2.28 -47.15
CA LYS A 117 32.35 -1.85 -48.56
C LYS A 117 33.67 -1.39 -49.20
N ARG A 118 34.69 -1.06 -48.40
CA ARG A 118 36.00 -0.58 -48.85
C ARG A 118 37.04 -1.70 -49.04
N LYS A 119 36.69 -2.94 -48.73
CA LYS A 119 37.47 -4.15 -49.02
C LYS A 119 36.89 -4.87 -50.23
#